data_AF-A0A662XMX2-F1
#
_entry.id   AF-A0A662XMX2-F1
#
_cell.length_a   1.000
_cell.length_b   1.000
_cell.length_c   1.000
_cell.angle_alpha   90.00
_cell.angle_beta   90.00
_cell.angle_gamma   90.00
#
_symmetry.space_group_name_H-M   'P 1'
#
loop_
_entity.id
_entity.type
_entity.pdbx_description
1 polymer ?
#
loop_
_entity_poly.entity_id
_entity_poly.type
_entity_poly.pdbx_seq_one_letter_code
_entity_poly.pdbx_strand_id
1 'polypeptide(L)'
;MEPTRTSAAQVQLHVPTRALHRPQGILSPPHAATQQSRQPDAASCASVVKVALYLWAVLAIVLGLAIACLVLYLTYFKEGGDLAPPLPFSMAAYAGVGLALASGLGLYGLQRQRKCVTDGRRNYALGLFVSLGLFAAIVLLVAGAMALSLVQVVEQAEQFAFSQERVMYLEKTVVQRLNTQVEKSSSGWKETQDRLQCCGYESVASFQTPPWDSSLLEAVEKVNGVAGDYCAADSSLCSSTEDSRCPIANYDWCRVELLNVLRANYTLLGACAVALGSGQVLGSGFALFTLLCDVRRLRFRSPVIEIPHHTLSPVQPKNS
;
A
#
# COMPACT_ATOMS: atom_id res chain seq x y z
N MET A 1 11.63 -73.13 -51.60
CA MET A 1 12.11 -71.79 -51.21
C MET A 1 13.48 -71.98 -50.57
N GLU A 2 14.49 -71.64 -51.35
CA GLU A 2 15.93 -71.57 -51.05
C GLU A 2 16.27 -70.51 -49.96
N PRO A 3 17.52 -70.39 -49.43
CA PRO A 3 18.15 -71.36 -48.52
C PRO A 3 19.05 -70.72 -47.42
N THR A 4 19.54 -71.57 -46.48
CA THR A 4 20.91 -71.62 -45.89
C THR A 4 21.64 -70.46 -45.14
N ARG A 5 22.41 -70.94 -44.13
CA ARG A 5 23.78 -70.58 -43.65
C ARG A 5 23.91 -69.75 -42.35
N THR A 6 24.20 -70.41 -41.20
CA THR A 6 25.53 -70.75 -40.55
C THR A 6 26.18 -69.59 -39.80
N SER A 7 26.38 -69.70 -38.46
CA SER A 7 27.63 -70.02 -37.72
C SER A 7 28.59 -68.81 -37.60
N ALA A 8 29.39 -68.50 -36.57
CA ALA A 8 29.93 -69.17 -35.37
C ALA A 8 30.33 -68.07 -34.35
N ALA A 9 30.24 -68.29 -33.03
CA ALA A 9 31.35 -68.55 -32.08
C ALA A 9 32.46 -67.46 -31.95
N GLN A 10 32.69 -66.92 -30.74
CA GLN A 10 33.85 -67.29 -29.89
C GLN A 10 33.98 -66.43 -28.61
N VAL A 11 34.49 -67.11 -27.59
CA VAL A 11 34.78 -66.78 -26.18
C VAL A 11 36.11 -66.00 -26.03
N GLN A 12 36.27 -65.17 -24.98
CA GLN A 12 37.50 -65.06 -24.14
C GLN A 12 37.25 -64.07 -22.96
N LEU A 13 37.27 -64.43 -21.67
CA LEU A 13 38.27 -64.97 -20.72
C LEU A 13 39.35 -63.98 -20.18
N HIS A 14 39.17 -63.60 -18.90
CA HIS A 14 40.15 -63.58 -17.79
C HIS A 14 41.39 -62.64 -17.74
N VAL A 15 41.33 -61.63 -16.85
CA VAL A 15 42.23 -61.17 -15.73
C VAL A 15 43.73 -61.58 -15.82
N PRO A 16 44.80 -60.77 -15.48
CA PRO A 16 44.98 -60.14 -14.15
C PRO A 16 45.93 -58.92 -13.93
N THR A 17 45.91 -58.50 -12.66
CA THR A 17 46.73 -57.62 -11.79
C THR A 17 48.26 -57.56 -11.94
N ARG A 18 48.87 -56.36 -11.74
CA ARG A 18 50.03 -56.09 -10.84
C ARG A 18 50.47 -54.60 -10.88
N ALA A 19 50.58 -53.95 -9.70
CA ALA A 19 51.84 -53.48 -9.07
C ALA A 19 52.33 -52.10 -9.58
N LEU A 20 53.02 -51.20 -8.86
CA LEU A 20 53.41 -50.97 -7.47
C LEU A 20 54.03 -49.55 -7.46
N HIS A 21 53.94 -48.83 -6.34
CA HIS A 21 54.84 -47.75 -5.88
C HIS A 21 54.88 -46.32 -6.52
N ARG A 22 54.70 -45.35 -5.59
CA ARG A 22 55.08 -43.92 -5.55
C ARG A 22 56.61 -43.78 -5.33
N PRO A 23 57.30 -42.68 -5.67
CA PRO A 23 57.39 -41.55 -4.72
C PRO A 23 57.66 -40.12 -5.28
N GLN A 24 57.19 -39.14 -4.48
CA GLN A 24 57.77 -37.85 -4.07
C GLN A 24 58.59 -36.93 -5.01
N GLY A 25 58.11 -35.66 -5.04
CA GLY A 25 58.91 -34.43 -4.99
C GLY A 25 58.68 -33.49 -6.18
N ILE A 26 58.62 -32.16 -6.10
CA ILE A 26 58.92 -31.12 -5.09
C ILE A 26 58.36 -29.78 -5.70
N LEU A 27 58.05 -28.78 -4.84
CA LEU A 27 57.83 -27.32 -5.10
C LEU A 27 56.42 -26.80 -5.51
N SER A 28 55.82 -26.07 -4.56
CA SER A 28 54.60 -25.25 -4.60
C SER A 28 54.64 -24.04 -5.57
N PRO A 29 53.51 -23.32 -5.79
CA PRO A 29 53.22 -22.15 -4.95
C PRO A 29 51.74 -22.06 -4.53
N PRO A 30 51.40 -21.19 -3.55
CA PRO A 30 50.14 -21.26 -2.84
C PRO A 30 49.03 -20.68 -3.70
N HIS A 31 48.04 -21.48 -4.07
CA HIS A 31 46.75 -20.88 -4.32
C HIS A 31 46.26 -20.35 -2.99
N ALA A 32 46.24 -19.02 -2.92
CA ALA A 32 45.44 -18.26 -1.99
C ALA A 32 44.08 -18.94 -1.88
N ALA A 33 43.93 -19.77 -0.85
CA ALA A 33 42.68 -19.88 -0.14
C ALA A 33 42.46 -18.46 0.40
N THR A 34 41.89 -17.60 -0.45
CA THR A 34 41.32 -16.34 -0.02
C THR A 34 40.30 -16.76 1.01
N GLN A 35 40.72 -16.64 2.26
CA GLN A 35 39.93 -16.83 3.44
C GLN A 35 38.58 -16.19 3.19
N GLN A 36 37.58 -17.04 2.98
CA GLN A 36 36.17 -16.73 3.05
C GLN A 36 35.81 -16.48 4.53
N SER A 37 36.61 -15.66 5.21
CA SER A 37 36.66 -15.43 6.66
C SER A 37 35.99 -14.11 7.06
N ARG A 38 35.31 -13.44 6.15
CA ARG A 38 34.47 -12.28 6.48
C ARG A 38 33.21 -12.29 5.64
N GLN A 39 32.15 -12.88 6.18
CA GLN A 39 30.77 -12.37 6.03
C GLN A 39 29.71 -13.11 6.88
N PRO A 40 29.94 -13.40 8.18
CA PRO A 40 28.84 -13.81 9.04
C PRO A 40 27.74 -12.71 9.14
N ASP A 41 28.15 -11.44 9.13
CA ASP A 41 27.23 -10.30 9.35
C ASP A 41 26.30 -10.04 8.16
N ALA A 42 26.81 -10.11 6.92
CA ALA A 42 25.99 -9.84 5.74
C ALA A 42 24.96 -10.95 5.46
N ALA A 43 25.30 -12.21 5.79
CA ALA A 43 24.37 -13.33 5.70
C ALA A 43 23.27 -13.22 6.76
N SER A 44 23.61 -12.78 7.97
CA SER A 44 22.66 -12.51 9.05
C SER A 44 21.69 -11.37 8.67
N CYS A 45 22.20 -10.23 8.20
CA CYS A 45 21.37 -9.11 7.76
C CYS A 45 20.42 -9.48 6.61
N ALA A 46 20.89 -10.26 5.62
CA ALA A 46 20.04 -10.70 4.51
C ALA A 46 18.92 -11.65 4.96
N SER A 47 19.15 -12.45 6.02
CA SER A 47 18.12 -13.30 6.61
C SER A 47 17.06 -12.47 7.33
N VAL A 48 17.49 -11.49 8.15
CA VAL A 48 16.58 -10.59 8.89
C VAL A 48 15.69 -9.80 7.94
N VAL A 49 16.27 -9.23 6.88
CA VAL A 49 15.53 -8.46 5.86
C VAL A 49 14.45 -9.32 5.19
N LYS A 50 14.75 -10.59 4.88
CA LYS A 50 13.76 -11.51 4.29
C LYS A 50 12.62 -11.84 5.24
N VAL A 51 12.93 -12.08 6.51
CA VAL A 51 11.89 -12.35 7.53
C VAL A 51 11.01 -11.11 7.71
N ALA A 52 11.60 -9.92 7.80
CA ALA A 52 10.86 -8.67 7.88
C ALA A 52 9.96 -8.45 6.66
N LEU A 53 10.46 -8.71 5.44
CA LEU A 53 9.66 -8.60 4.22
C LEU A 53 8.50 -9.60 4.18
N TYR A 54 8.75 -10.83 4.65
CA TYR A 54 7.72 -11.86 4.75
C TYR A 54 6.60 -11.44 5.71
N LEU A 55 6.96 -10.97 6.91
CA LEU A 55 5.99 -10.49 7.90
C LEU A 55 5.19 -9.30 7.38
N TRP A 56 5.86 -8.32 6.74
CA TRP A 56 5.19 -7.17 6.14
C TRP A 56 4.20 -7.58 5.04
N ALA A 57 4.61 -8.48 4.13
CA ALA A 57 3.75 -8.95 3.06
C ALA A 57 2.52 -9.71 3.60
N VAL A 58 2.69 -10.56 4.61
CA VAL A 58 1.56 -11.26 5.26
C VAL A 58 0.62 -10.26 5.92
N LEU A 59 1.15 -9.29 6.66
CA LEU A 59 0.35 -8.24 7.31
C LEU A 59 -0.46 -7.46 6.27
N ALA A 60 0.15 -7.05 5.17
CA ALA A 60 -0.52 -6.32 4.09
C ALA A 60 -1.63 -7.15 3.41
N ILE A 61 -1.43 -8.47 3.25
CA ILE A 61 -2.47 -9.37 2.74
C ILE A 61 -3.66 -9.42 3.70
N VAL A 62 -3.40 -9.67 4.99
CA VAL A 62 -4.46 -9.76 6.01
C VAL A 62 -5.23 -8.44 6.09
N LEU A 63 -4.53 -7.31 6.10
CA LEU A 63 -5.16 -5.98 6.14
C LEU A 63 -6.00 -5.72 4.89
N GLY A 64 -5.47 -6.02 3.70
CA GLY A 64 -6.17 -5.83 2.43
C GLY A 64 -7.45 -6.67 2.33
N LEU A 65 -7.41 -7.93 2.76
CA LEU A 65 -8.57 -8.81 2.81
C LEU A 65 -9.58 -8.35 3.87
N ALA A 66 -9.13 -7.95 5.06
CA ALA A 66 -10.01 -7.44 6.10
C ALA A 66 -10.77 -6.19 5.62
N ILE A 67 -10.10 -5.26 4.95
CA ILE A 67 -10.73 -4.06 4.37
C ILE A 67 -11.75 -4.45 3.31
N ALA A 68 -11.38 -5.33 2.36
CA ALA A 68 -12.29 -5.76 1.31
C ALA A 68 -13.55 -6.45 1.89
N CYS A 69 -13.38 -7.35 2.86
CA CYS A 69 -14.49 -8.03 3.54
C CYS A 69 -15.36 -7.04 4.33
N LEU A 70 -14.76 -6.09 5.04
CA LEU A 70 -15.50 -5.08 5.80
C LEU A 70 -16.31 -4.18 4.89
N VAL A 71 -15.74 -3.72 3.76
CA VAL A 71 -16.48 -2.93 2.79
C VAL A 71 -17.63 -3.74 2.18
N LEU A 72 -17.38 -5.00 1.79
CA LEU A 72 -18.44 -5.87 1.26
C LEU A 72 -19.55 -6.09 2.29
N TYR A 73 -19.21 -6.33 3.54
CA TYR A 73 -20.15 -6.43 4.65
C TYR A 73 -21.00 -5.16 4.78
N LEU A 74 -20.35 -3.99 4.82
CA LEU A 74 -21.05 -2.71 4.89
C LEU A 74 -21.92 -2.45 3.66
N THR A 75 -21.50 -2.85 2.45
CA THR A 75 -22.33 -2.68 1.25
C THR A 75 -23.51 -3.65 1.20
N TYR A 76 -23.37 -4.84 1.78
CA TYR A 76 -24.40 -5.88 1.72
C TYR A 76 -25.45 -5.75 2.83
N PHE A 77 -25.04 -5.39 4.04
CA PHE A 77 -25.93 -5.32 5.22
C PHE A 77 -26.47 -3.92 5.52
N LYS A 78 -26.03 -2.88 4.80
CA LYS A 78 -26.52 -1.52 5.02
C LYS A 78 -27.81 -1.28 4.22
N GLU A 79 -28.93 -1.66 4.82
CA GLU A 79 -30.28 -1.27 4.38
C GLU A 79 -30.69 0.15 4.82
N GLY A 80 -29.85 0.88 5.58
CA GLY A 80 -30.16 2.22 6.08
C GLY A 80 -29.01 3.21 5.90
N GLY A 81 -29.24 4.24 5.08
CA GLY A 81 -28.46 5.48 5.13
C GLY A 81 -27.26 5.55 4.17
N ASP A 82 -27.53 6.10 2.98
CA ASP A 82 -26.56 6.53 1.97
C ASP A 82 -25.73 7.76 2.42
N LEU A 83 -24.97 7.63 3.51
CA LEU A 83 -24.11 8.73 3.99
C LEU A 83 -22.80 8.89 3.19
N ALA A 84 -22.38 7.89 2.41
CA ALA A 84 -21.19 8.03 1.59
C ALA A 84 -21.42 7.44 0.19
N PRO A 85 -20.98 8.15 -0.87
CA PRO A 85 -21.22 7.71 -2.23
C PRO A 85 -20.68 6.29 -2.45
N PRO A 86 -21.33 5.48 -3.31
CA PRO A 86 -20.91 4.08 -3.54
C PRO A 86 -19.50 3.99 -4.13
N LEU A 87 -19.04 5.05 -4.80
CA LEU A 87 -17.73 5.16 -5.44
C LEU A 87 -16.56 5.00 -4.45
N PRO A 88 -16.39 5.81 -3.39
CA PRO A 88 -15.29 5.66 -2.45
C PRO A 88 -15.26 4.30 -1.74
N PHE A 89 -16.42 3.73 -1.39
CA PHE A 89 -16.47 2.38 -0.81
C PHE A 89 -15.99 1.33 -1.81
N SER A 90 -16.51 1.37 -3.04
CA SER A 90 -16.08 0.42 -4.09
C SER A 90 -14.58 0.55 -4.37
N MET A 91 -14.06 1.78 -4.44
CA MET A 91 -12.63 2.02 -4.61
C MET A 91 -11.80 1.49 -3.43
N ALA A 92 -12.29 1.61 -2.19
CA ALA A 92 -11.62 1.04 -1.02
C ALA A 92 -11.58 -0.50 -1.07
N ALA A 93 -12.66 -1.16 -1.52
CA ALA A 93 -12.67 -2.61 -1.72
C ALA A 93 -11.67 -3.04 -2.79
N TYR A 94 -11.67 -2.38 -3.96
CA TYR A 94 -10.70 -2.66 -5.02
C TYR A 94 -9.25 -2.40 -4.57
N ALA A 95 -9.02 -1.35 -3.78
CA ALA A 95 -7.71 -1.06 -3.21
C ALA A 95 -7.26 -2.16 -2.23
N GLY A 96 -8.16 -2.66 -1.38
CA GLY A 96 -7.87 -3.78 -0.47
C GLY A 96 -7.50 -5.07 -1.20
N VAL A 97 -8.26 -5.42 -2.24
CA VAL A 97 -7.95 -6.58 -3.11
C VAL A 97 -6.63 -6.38 -3.86
N GLY A 98 -6.41 -5.20 -4.43
CA GLY A 98 -5.17 -4.85 -5.13
C GLY A 98 -3.95 -4.96 -4.22
N LEU A 99 -4.06 -4.49 -2.97
CA LEU A 99 -3.01 -4.61 -1.95
C LEU A 99 -2.70 -6.09 -1.64
N ALA A 100 -3.73 -6.91 -1.45
CA ALA A 100 -3.55 -8.34 -1.17
C ALA A 100 -2.88 -9.07 -2.33
N LEU A 101 -3.29 -8.78 -3.58
CA LEU A 101 -2.69 -9.37 -4.78
C LEU A 101 -1.23 -8.94 -4.96
N ALA A 102 -0.94 -7.63 -4.86
CA ALA A 102 0.43 -7.11 -4.97
C ALA A 102 1.34 -7.73 -3.90
N SER A 103 0.87 -7.81 -2.65
CA SER A 103 1.62 -8.41 -1.54
C SER A 103 1.80 -9.92 -1.70
N GLY A 104 0.80 -10.61 -2.25
CA GLY A 104 0.90 -12.02 -2.63
C GLY A 104 1.97 -12.29 -3.69
N LEU A 105 2.11 -11.40 -4.68
CA LEU A 105 3.19 -11.46 -5.66
C LEU A 105 4.56 -11.25 -5.02
N GLY A 106 4.67 -10.35 -4.04
CA GLY A 106 5.87 -10.16 -3.23
C GLY A 106 6.26 -11.43 -2.47
N LEU A 107 5.28 -12.07 -1.80
CA LEU A 107 5.48 -13.32 -1.06
C LEU A 107 5.91 -14.47 -1.98
N TYR A 108 5.25 -14.61 -3.12
CA TYR A 108 5.59 -15.60 -4.14
C TYR A 108 6.99 -15.36 -4.72
N GLY A 109 7.34 -14.09 -4.98
CA GLY A 109 8.66 -13.67 -5.42
C GLY A 109 9.76 -14.02 -4.41
N LEU A 110 9.50 -13.83 -3.11
CA LEU A 110 10.42 -14.25 -2.04
C LEU A 110 10.61 -15.77 -1.98
N GLN A 111 9.53 -16.55 -2.07
CA GLN A 111 9.62 -18.02 -2.00
C GLN A 111 10.40 -18.60 -3.19
N ARG A 112 10.16 -18.06 -4.40
CA ARG A 112 10.89 -18.50 -5.60
C ARG A 112 12.27 -17.90 -5.76
N GLN A 113 12.71 -17.04 -4.84
CA GLN A 113 13.98 -16.32 -4.94
C GLN A 113 15.17 -17.28 -5.16
N ARG A 114 15.28 -18.35 -4.36
CA ARG A 114 16.38 -19.32 -4.51
C ARG A 114 16.37 -19.97 -5.90
N LYS A 115 15.20 -20.33 -6.41
CA LYS A 115 15.04 -20.97 -7.72
C LYS A 115 15.37 -20.01 -8.88
N CYS A 116 14.93 -18.75 -8.81
CA CYS A 116 15.29 -17.74 -9.80
C CYS A 116 16.80 -17.51 -9.87
N VAL A 117 17.47 -17.43 -8.71
CA VAL A 117 18.92 -17.27 -8.63
C VAL A 117 19.66 -18.51 -9.11
N THR A 118 19.18 -19.73 -8.81
CA THR A 118 19.82 -20.96 -9.30
C THR A 118 19.73 -21.09 -10.82
N ASP A 119 18.57 -20.74 -11.39
CA ASP A 119 18.26 -20.94 -12.80
C ASP A 119 18.73 -19.78 -13.69
N GLY A 120 19.40 -18.77 -13.13
CA GLY A 120 19.87 -17.61 -13.89
C GLY A 120 18.77 -16.63 -14.31
N ARG A 121 17.55 -16.77 -13.78
CA ARG A 121 16.36 -16.03 -14.23
C ARG A 121 16.06 -14.82 -13.36
N ARG A 122 15.49 -13.76 -13.96
CA ARG A 122 15.05 -12.57 -13.23
C ARG A 122 13.79 -12.84 -12.41
N ASN A 123 13.70 -12.26 -11.22
CA ASN A 123 12.55 -12.37 -10.32
C ASN A 123 11.53 -11.25 -10.60
N TYR A 124 10.75 -11.39 -11.68
CA TYR A 124 9.77 -10.39 -12.10
C TYR A 124 8.66 -10.13 -11.07
N ALA A 125 8.27 -11.14 -10.29
CA ALA A 125 7.22 -11.01 -9.28
C ALA A 125 7.63 -10.05 -8.15
N LEU A 126 8.86 -10.19 -7.64
CA LEU A 126 9.41 -9.28 -6.64
C LEU A 126 9.65 -7.88 -7.23
N GLY A 127 10.02 -7.78 -8.51
CA GLY A 127 10.11 -6.49 -9.23
C GLY A 127 8.78 -5.77 -9.34
N LEU A 128 7.70 -6.49 -9.67
CA LEU A 128 6.35 -5.94 -9.74
C LEU A 128 5.82 -5.49 -8.36
N PHE A 129 6.15 -6.25 -7.31
CA PHE A 129 5.86 -5.84 -5.94
C PHE A 129 6.53 -4.51 -5.57
N VAL A 130 7.80 -4.31 -5.96
CA VAL A 130 8.51 -3.05 -5.72
C VAL A 130 7.84 -1.89 -6.47
N SER A 131 7.52 -2.06 -7.76
CA SER A 131 6.94 -0.96 -8.55
C SER A 131 5.54 -0.58 -8.08
N LEU A 132 4.66 -1.57 -7.87
CA LEU A 132 3.31 -1.33 -7.36
C LEU A 132 3.34 -0.81 -5.92
N GLY A 133 4.25 -1.34 -5.10
CA GLY A 133 4.45 -0.92 -3.71
C GLY A 133 4.88 0.53 -3.60
N LEU A 134 5.85 0.98 -4.40
CA LEU A 134 6.28 2.38 -4.41
C LEU A 134 5.19 3.32 -4.89
N PHE A 135 4.45 2.94 -5.94
CA PHE A 135 3.33 3.74 -6.41
C PHE A 135 2.26 3.91 -5.31
N ALA A 136 1.86 2.80 -4.67
CA ALA A 136 0.92 2.83 -3.55
C ALA A 136 1.43 3.67 -2.37
N ALA A 137 2.72 3.57 -2.04
CA ALA A 137 3.33 4.35 -0.98
C ALA A 137 3.27 5.86 -1.26
N ILE A 138 3.56 6.29 -2.49
CA ILE A 138 3.46 7.71 -2.89
C ILE A 138 2.03 8.20 -2.72
N VAL A 139 1.05 7.45 -3.23
CA VAL A 139 -0.37 7.81 -3.11
C VAL A 139 -0.78 7.95 -1.65
N LEU A 140 -0.39 7.01 -0.78
CA LEU A 140 -0.70 7.04 0.65
C LEU A 140 -0.03 8.22 1.37
N LEU A 141 1.24 8.50 1.07
CA LEU A 141 1.96 9.63 1.69
C LEU A 141 1.36 10.98 1.27
N VAL A 142 1.02 11.14 -0.02
CA VAL A 142 0.38 12.35 -0.52
C VAL A 142 -1.01 12.52 0.11
N ALA A 143 -1.83 11.47 0.13
CA ALA A 143 -3.14 11.50 0.76
C ALA A 143 -3.05 11.79 2.26
N GLY A 144 -2.07 11.21 2.97
CA GLY A 144 -1.83 11.46 4.38
C GLY A 144 -1.40 12.91 4.66
N ALA A 145 -0.50 13.45 3.84
CA ALA A 145 -0.10 14.85 3.94
C ALA A 145 -1.26 15.82 3.68
N MET A 146 -2.14 15.49 2.71
CA MET A 146 -3.36 16.26 2.45
C MET A 146 -4.35 16.17 3.64
N ALA A 147 -4.53 15.00 4.24
CA ALA A 147 -5.39 14.86 5.41
C ALA A 147 -4.86 15.67 6.60
N LEU A 148 -3.56 15.64 6.85
CA LEU A 148 -2.94 16.43 7.93
C LEU A 148 -2.98 17.94 7.66
N SER A 149 -2.92 18.39 6.40
CA SER A 149 -3.10 19.81 6.09
C SER A 149 -4.55 20.26 6.29
N LEU A 150 -5.54 19.38 6.08
CA LEU A 150 -6.94 19.66 6.41
C LEU A 150 -7.17 19.83 7.92
N VAL A 151 -6.41 19.14 8.79
CA VAL A 151 -6.45 19.37 10.25
C VAL A 151 -6.18 20.84 10.59
N GLN A 152 -5.16 21.44 9.94
CA GLN A 152 -4.82 22.86 10.14
C GLN A 152 -5.94 23.79 9.65
N VAL A 153 -6.62 23.43 8.56
CA VAL A 153 -7.76 24.20 8.05
C VAL A 153 -8.94 24.13 9.02
N VAL A 154 -9.20 22.97 9.62
CA VAL A 154 -10.24 22.80 10.65
C VAL A 154 -9.89 23.57 11.92
N GLU A 155 -8.62 23.58 12.33
CA GLU A 155 -8.15 24.42 13.44
C GLU A 155 -8.38 25.92 13.19
N GLN A 156 -8.11 26.37 11.98
CA GLN A 156 -8.38 27.75 11.58
C GLN A 156 -9.88 28.06 11.50
N ALA A 157 -10.71 27.09 11.14
CA ALA A 157 -12.16 27.25 11.07
C ALA A 157 -12.78 27.57 12.44
N GLU A 158 -12.23 26.99 13.50
CA GLU A 158 -12.66 27.25 14.87
C GLU A 158 -12.29 28.66 15.35
N GLN A 159 -11.12 29.18 14.93
CA GLN A 159 -10.59 30.48 15.39
C GLN A 159 -11.03 31.68 14.56
N PHE A 160 -11.09 31.52 13.23
CA PHE A 160 -11.26 32.61 12.28
C PHE A 160 -12.62 32.58 11.58
N ALA A 161 -13.56 31.75 12.05
CA ALA A 161 -14.93 31.55 11.58
C ALA A 161 -15.31 32.37 10.32
N PHE A 162 -15.39 31.67 9.18
CA PHE A 162 -15.86 32.22 7.88
C PHE A 162 -15.02 33.33 7.23
N SER A 163 -13.95 33.84 7.87
CA SER A 163 -13.16 34.95 7.31
C SER A 163 -12.07 34.51 6.32
N GLN A 164 -11.61 33.26 6.38
CA GLN A 164 -10.50 32.77 5.56
C GLN A 164 -11.02 31.92 4.38
N GLU A 165 -10.50 32.15 3.17
CA GLU A 165 -10.97 31.50 1.93
C GLU A 165 -10.96 29.97 1.99
N ARG A 166 -9.94 29.38 2.62
CA ARG A 166 -9.83 27.91 2.79
C ARG A 166 -10.89 27.34 3.74
N VAL A 167 -11.18 28.05 4.83
CA VAL A 167 -12.23 27.70 5.80
C VAL A 167 -13.60 27.76 5.12
N MET A 168 -13.82 28.81 4.35
CA MET A 168 -15.05 29.03 3.61
C MET A 168 -15.34 27.93 2.58
N TYR A 169 -14.32 27.46 1.85
CA TYR A 169 -14.47 26.33 0.94
C TYR A 169 -14.85 25.04 1.67
N LEU A 170 -14.21 24.77 2.82
CA LEU A 170 -14.54 23.62 3.67
C LEU A 170 -15.99 23.69 4.13
N GLU A 171 -16.41 24.81 4.71
CA GLU A 171 -17.77 24.97 5.26
C GLU A 171 -18.84 24.96 4.17
N LYS A 172 -18.60 25.58 3.01
CA LYS A 172 -19.48 25.45 1.83
C LYS A 172 -19.68 23.98 1.45
N THR A 173 -18.58 23.22 1.41
CA THR A 173 -18.62 21.80 1.05
C THR A 173 -19.41 20.99 2.09
N VAL A 174 -19.22 21.27 3.38
CA VAL A 174 -19.94 20.60 4.47
C VAL A 174 -21.45 20.86 4.34
N VAL A 175 -21.87 22.12 4.22
CA VAL A 175 -23.28 22.49 4.07
C VAL A 175 -23.90 21.86 2.82
N GLN A 176 -23.22 21.91 1.68
CA GLN A 176 -23.73 21.30 0.44
C GLN A 176 -23.89 19.78 0.57
N ARG A 177 -22.95 19.10 1.24
CA ARG A 177 -23.04 17.65 1.51
C ARG A 177 -24.20 17.34 2.46
N LEU A 178 -24.38 18.13 3.51
CA LEU A 178 -25.51 18.00 4.43
C LEU A 178 -26.84 18.24 3.71
N ASN A 179 -26.94 19.26 2.86
CA ASN A 179 -28.15 19.52 2.07
C ASN A 179 -28.48 18.35 1.14
N THR A 180 -27.47 17.82 0.42
CA THR A 180 -27.63 16.64 -0.43
C THR A 180 -28.09 15.42 0.38
N GLN A 181 -27.60 15.27 1.62
CA GLN A 181 -28.02 14.20 2.51
C GLN A 181 -29.47 14.39 2.98
N VAL A 182 -29.85 15.59 3.38
CA VAL A 182 -31.22 15.92 3.81
C VAL A 182 -32.21 15.72 2.67
N GLU A 183 -31.84 16.09 1.44
CA GLU A 183 -32.64 15.84 0.23
C GLU A 183 -32.90 14.36 -0.01
N LYS A 184 -31.92 13.52 0.32
CA LYS A 184 -32.04 12.07 0.15
C LYS A 184 -32.80 11.41 1.29
N SER A 185 -32.50 11.80 2.53
CA SER A 185 -33.08 11.24 3.74
C SER A 185 -32.82 12.18 4.93
N SER A 186 -33.88 12.81 5.42
CA SER A 186 -33.82 13.66 6.62
C SER A 186 -33.50 12.86 7.90
N SER A 187 -33.85 11.57 7.94
CA SER A 187 -33.58 10.72 9.11
C SER A 187 -32.09 10.49 9.36
N GLY A 188 -31.27 10.44 8.31
CA GLY A 188 -29.81 10.29 8.49
C GLY A 188 -29.16 11.53 9.11
N TRP A 189 -29.65 12.72 8.76
CA TRP A 189 -29.19 13.95 9.40
C TRP A 189 -29.72 14.07 10.83
N LYS A 190 -30.99 13.72 11.07
CA LYS A 190 -31.55 13.62 12.42
C LYS A 190 -30.71 12.71 13.33
N GLU A 191 -30.42 11.48 12.90
CA GLU A 191 -29.59 10.55 13.67
C GLU A 191 -28.20 11.10 13.99
N THR A 192 -27.61 11.86 13.05
CA THR A 192 -26.31 12.50 13.26
C THR A 192 -26.41 13.61 14.33
N GLN A 193 -27.44 14.45 14.28
CA GLN A 193 -27.73 15.46 15.29
C GLN A 193 -27.92 14.83 16.68
N ASP A 194 -28.72 13.75 16.74
CA ASP A 194 -29.03 13.08 18.00
C ASP A 194 -27.80 12.40 18.61
N ARG A 195 -26.93 11.83 17.77
CA ARG A 195 -25.67 11.21 18.19
C ARG A 195 -24.62 12.22 18.66
N LEU A 196 -24.58 13.39 18.04
CA LEU A 196 -23.66 14.49 18.39
C LEU A 196 -24.23 15.42 19.46
N GLN A 197 -25.48 15.22 19.87
CA GLN A 197 -26.17 16.04 20.87
C GLN A 197 -26.19 17.53 20.50
N CYS A 198 -26.58 17.83 19.27
CA CYS A 198 -26.56 19.20 18.72
C CYS A 198 -27.78 19.43 17.83
N CYS A 199 -28.00 20.68 17.41
CA CYS A 199 -29.10 21.04 16.51
C CYS A 199 -28.63 21.89 15.32
N GLY A 200 -29.14 21.59 14.12
CA GLY A 200 -28.82 22.33 12.90
C GLY A 200 -27.32 22.33 12.59
N TYR A 201 -26.91 23.06 11.55
CA TYR A 201 -25.49 23.25 11.28
C TYR A 201 -24.95 24.46 12.04
N GLU A 202 -25.48 25.65 11.76
CA GLU A 202 -25.12 26.94 12.34
C GLU A 202 -26.25 27.94 12.03
N SER A 203 -26.38 29.02 12.79
CA SER A 203 -27.41 30.06 12.56
C SER A 203 -27.36 30.62 11.14
N VAL A 204 -28.53 30.78 10.50
CA VAL A 204 -28.64 31.34 9.14
C VAL A 204 -28.06 32.76 9.09
N ALA A 205 -28.18 33.52 10.18
CA ALA A 205 -27.65 34.87 10.28
C ALA A 205 -26.12 34.93 10.09
N SER A 206 -25.39 33.86 10.47
CA SER A 206 -23.94 33.75 10.30
C SER A 206 -23.52 33.69 8.83
N PHE A 207 -24.44 33.38 7.91
CA PHE A 207 -24.18 33.27 6.46
C PHE A 207 -24.69 34.46 5.65
N GLN A 208 -25.27 35.48 6.29
CA GLN A 208 -25.84 36.64 5.58
C GLN A 208 -24.78 37.62 5.07
N THR A 209 -23.58 37.62 5.65
CA THR A 209 -22.49 38.48 5.20
C THR A 209 -21.75 37.85 4.01
N PRO A 210 -21.38 38.61 2.96
CA PRO A 210 -20.60 38.10 1.84
C PRO A 210 -19.37 37.31 2.30
N PRO A 211 -18.97 36.25 1.57
CA PRO A 211 -19.24 36.01 0.14
C PRO A 211 -20.21 34.85 -0.15
N TRP A 212 -21.10 34.54 0.77
CA TRP A 212 -22.07 33.45 0.59
C TRP A 212 -23.14 33.80 -0.43
N ASP A 213 -23.50 32.81 -1.27
CA ASP A 213 -24.54 32.91 -2.28
C ASP A 213 -25.90 32.47 -1.74
N SER A 214 -26.99 32.95 -2.34
CA SER A 214 -28.36 32.61 -1.93
C SER A 214 -28.63 31.10 -1.94
N SER A 215 -27.97 30.35 -2.83
CA SER A 215 -28.06 28.89 -2.88
C SER A 215 -27.54 28.21 -1.61
N LEU A 216 -26.55 28.81 -0.96
CA LEU A 216 -26.01 28.29 0.29
C LEU A 216 -26.91 28.63 1.48
N LEU A 217 -27.52 29.83 1.50
CA LEU A 217 -28.50 30.17 2.53
C LEU A 217 -29.68 29.20 2.50
N GLU A 218 -30.24 28.92 1.32
CA GLU A 218 -31.32 27.94 1.16
C GLU A 218 -30.89 26.54 1.63
N ALA A 219 -29.65 26.14 1.35
CA ALA A 219 -29.10 24.88 1.82
C ALA A 219 -28.98 24.83 3.35
N VAL A 220 -28.53 25.91 4.00
CA VAL A 220 -28.45 25.99 5.47
C VAL A 220 -29.85 25.96 6.09
N GLU A 221 -30.79 26.73 5.57
CA GLU A 221 -32.18 26.74 6.04
C GLU A 221 -32.81 25.34 5.99
N LYS A 222 -32.58 24.62 4.90
CA LYS A 222 -33.07 23.25 4.71
C LYS A 222 -32.42 22.24 5.64
N VAL A 223 -31.11 22.37 5.89
CA VAL A 223 -30.38 21.54 6.86
C VAL A 223 -30.85 21.81 8.29
N ASN A 224 -31.04 23.09 8.64
CA ASN A 224 -31.53 23.50 9.95
C ASN A 224 -33.01 23.14 10.16
N GLY A 225 -33.81 23.05 9.10
CA GLY A 225 -35.22 22.68 9.18
C GLY A 225 -35.50 21.25 9.67
N VAL A 226 -34.48 20.38 9.75
CA VAL A 226 -34.62 19.01 10.25
C VAL A 226 -34.66 18.98 11.78
N ALA A 227 -35.81 18.61 12.34
CA ALA A 227 -36.01 18.53 13.78
C ALA A 227 -35.28 17.33 14.42
N GLY A 228 -34.14 17.60 15.06
CA GLY A 228 -33.48 16.68 16.00
C GLY A 228 -34.08 16.74 17.41
N ASP A 229 -33.70 15.79 18.27
CA ASP A 229 -34.20 15.72 19.64
C ASP A 229 -33.65 16.87 20.53
N TYR A 230 -32.55 17.49 20.09
CA TYR A 230 -31.90 18.65 20.75
C TYR A 230 -32.27 19.99 20.08
N CYS A 231 -33.24 19.99 19.18
CA CYS A 231 -33.75 21.18 18.52
C CYS A 231 -35.00 21.73 19.21
N ALA A 232 -35.11 23.05 19.30
CA ALA A 232 -36.30 23.71 19.80
C ALA A 232 -37.54 23.35 18.97
N ALA A 233 -38.65 23.08 19.66
CA ALA A 233 -39.92 22.72 19.04
C ALA A 233 -40.53 23.90 18.26
N ASP A 234 -40.33 25.13 18.77
CA ASP A 234 -40.88 26.37 18.23
C ASP A 234 -39.76 27.35 17.87
N SER A 235 -39.85 27.96 16.69
CA SER A 235 -38.88 28.96 16.20
C SER A 235 -38.87 30.24 17.03
N SER A 236 -39.93 30.53 17.78
CA SER A 236 -39.98 31.67 18.72
C SER A 236 -38.99 31.56 19.88
N LEU A 237 -38.46 30.35 20.13
CA LEU A 237 -37.43 30.13 21.14
C LEU A 237 -36.02 30.41 20.59
N CYS A 238 -35.89 30.67 19.29
CA CYS A 238 -34.63 30.96 18.64
C CYS A 238 -34.23 32.42 18.78
N SER A 239 -32.93 32.64 18.91
CA SER A 239 -32.37 34.00 19.03
C SER A 239 -32.43 34.77 17.71
N SER A 240 -32.48 34.07 16.58
CA SER A 240 -32.66 34.63 15.24
C SER A 240 -34.06 34.31 14.73
N THR A 241 -34.71 35.29 14.09
CA THR A 241 -36.02 35.11 13.44
C THR A 241 -35.94 34.33 12.13
N GLU A 242 -34.73 34.19 11.57
CA GLU A 242 -34.48 33.47 10.31
C GLU A 242 -34.32 31.96 10.53
N ASP A 243 -34.06 31.54 11.77
CA ASP A 243 -33.85 30.14 12.11
C ASP A 243 -35.20 29.44 12.34
N SER A 244 -35.54 28.49 11.47
CA SER A 244 -36.73 27.64 11.64
C SER A 244 -36.61 26.69 12.85
N ARG A 245 -35.38 26.33 13.22
CA ARG A 245 -35.00 25.53 14.38
C ARG A 245 -33.65 26.03 14.91
N CYS A 246 -33.45 25.89 16.21
CA CYS A 246 -32.23 26.25 16.90
C CYS A 246 -31.98 25.27 18.06
N PRO A 247 -30.75 25.23 18.62
CA PRO A 247 -30.46 24.40 19.79
C PRO A 247 -31.33 24.75 21.01
N ILE A 248 -31.73 23.73 21.77
CA ILE A 248 -32.37 23.92 23.09
C ILE A 248 -31.33 24.40 24.13
N ALA A 249 -31.81 24.93 25.25
CA ALA A 249 -30.92 25.45 26.31
C ALA A 249 -29.89 24.40 26.76
N ASN A 250 -28.62 24.83 26.87
CA ASN A 250 -27.43 24.02 27.19
C ASN A 250 -26.89 23.14 26.06
N TYR A 251 -27.40 23.28 24.83
CA TYR A 251 -26.87 22.61 23.66
C TYR A 251 -26.46 23.64 22.60
N ASP A 252 -25.56 23.22 21.72
CA ASP A 252 -24.96 24.08 20.71
C ASP A 252 -25.30 23.62 19.28
N TRP A 253 -24.95 24.47 18.32
CA TRP A 253 -25.02 24.17 16.91
C TRP A 253 -24.06 23.03 16.53
N CYS A 254 -24.44 22.16 15.59
CA CYS A 254 -23.59 21.01 15.23
C CYS A 254 -22.27 21.39 14.57
N ARG A 255 -22.07 22.64 14.13
CA ARG A 255 -20.82 23.09 13.51
C ARG A 255 -19.59 22.73 14.36
N VAL A 256 -19.61 23.04 15.66
CA VAL A 256 -18.46 22.81 16.55
C VAL A 256 -18.18 21.31 16.69
N GLU A 257 -19.21 20.51 16.98
CA GLU A 257 -19.07 19.06 17.12
C GLU A 257 -18.63 18.39 15.82
N LEU A 258 -19.16 18.84 14.68
CA LEU A 258 -18.80 18.31 13.38
C LEU A 258 -17.34 18.65 13.01
N LEU A 259 -16.88 19.88 13.31
CA LEU A 259 -15.48 20.27 13.14
C LEU A 259 -14.55 19.45 14.05
N ASN A 260 -14.95 19.17 15.29
CA ASN A 260 -14.20 18.30 16.19
C ASN A 260 -14.08 16.86 15.66
N VAL A 261 -15.19 16.30 15.17
CA VAL A 261 -15.20 14.99 14.52
C VAL A 261 -14.33 14.96 13.26
N LEU A 262 -14.39 16.02 12.44
CA LEU A 262 -13.56 16.15 11.24
C LEU A 262 -12.07 16.23 11.60
N ARG A 263 -11.69 17.03 12.60
CA ARG A 263 -10.33 17.14 13.10
C ARG A 263 -9.81 15.76 13.51
N ALA A 264 -10.52 15.07 14.41
CA ALA A 264 -10.11 13.77 14.90
C ALA A 264 -9.96 12.72 13.77
N ASN A 265 -10.90 12.71 12.83
CA ASN A 265 -10.87 11.79 11.69
C ASN A 265 -9.70 12.11 10.74
N TYR A 266 -9.46 13.38 10.40
CA TYR A 266 -8.34 13.76 9.55
C TYR A 266 -6.98 13.50 10.20
N THR A 267 -6.85 13.72 11.51
CA THR A 267 -5.64 13.36 12.25
C THR A 267 -5.39 11.86 12.19
N LEU A 268 -6.41 11.04 12.46
CA LEU A 268 -6.29 9.59 12.44
C LEU A 268 -5.99 9.06 11.03
N LEU A 269 -6.75 9.52 10.02
CA LEU A 269 -6.55 9.14 8.62
C LEU A 269 -5.16 9.55 8.13
N GLY A 270 -4.74 10.78 8.43
CA GLY A 270 -3.43 11.30 8.09
C GLY A 270 -2.29 10.47 8.71
N ALA A 271 -2.36 10.23 10.02
CA ALA A 271 -1.36 9.43 10.73
C ALA A 271 -1.28 7.99 10.20
N CYS A 272 -2.42 7.33 10.02
CA CYS A 272 -2.49 5.97 9.47
C CYS A 272 -1.94 5.90 8.05
N ALA A 273 -2.32 6.84 7.17
CA ALA A 273 -1.85 6.87 5.79
C ALA A 273 -0.33 7.09 5.71
N VAL A 274 0.22 7.99 6.53
CA VAL A 274 1.67 8.23 6.59
C VAL A 274 2.42 7.02 7.14
N ALA A 275 1.91 6.38 8.20
CA ALA A 275 2.54 5.20 8.80
C ALA A 275 2.56 4.02 7.82
N LEU A 276 1.42 3.71 7.17
CA LEU A 276 1.32 2.65 6.17
C LEU A 276 2.16 2.96 4.93
N GLY A 277 2.11 4.20 4.44
CA GLY A 277 2.94 4.65 3.32
C GLY A 277 4.44 4.48 3.60
N SER A 278 4.89 4.90 4.80
CA SER A 278 6.28 4.77 5.23
C SER A 278 6.70 3.29 5.37
N GLY A 279 5.83 2.46 5.96
CA GLY A 279 6.05 1.01 6.04
C GLY A 279 6.18 0.37 4.66
N GLN A 280 5.37 0.82 3.69
CA GLN A 280 5.43 0.33 2.32
C GLN A 280 6.70 0.79 1.58
N VAL A 281 7.21 2.00 1.84
CA VAL A 281 8.53 2.45 1.35
C VAL A 281 9.63 1.55 1.89
N LEU A 282 9.64 1.29 3.20
CA LEU A 282 10.63 0.40 3.83
C LEU A 282 10.57 -1.02 3.26
N GLY A 283 9.37 -1.59 3.15
CA GLY A 283 9.15 -2.90 2.54
C GLY A 283 9.63 -2.94 1.08
N SER A 284 9.32 -1.92 0.28
CA SER A 284 9.78 -1.82 -1.11
C SER A 284 11.32 -1.69 -1.19
N GLY A 285 11.93 -0.95 -0.27
CA GLY A 285 13.38 -0.83 -0.13
C GLY A 285 14.05 -2.17 0.21
N PHE A 286 13.50 -2.94 1.13
CA PHE A 286 13.96 -4.28 1.47
C PHE A 286 13.81 -5.27 0.31
N ALA A 287 12.72 -5.19 -0.45
CA ALA A 287 12.53 -6.00 -1.65
C ALA A 287 13.54 -5.64 -2.74
N LEU A 288 13.80 -4.34 -2.96
CA LEU A 288 14.80 -3.86 -3.90
C LEU A 288 16.21 -4.28 -3.51
N PHE A 289 16.57 -4.14 -2.23
CA PHE A 289 17.85 -4.64 -1.71
C PHE A 289 18.02 -6.13 -2.01
N THR A 290 16.98 -6.92 -1.77
CA THR A 290 16.96 -8.36 -2.05
C THR A 290 17.17 -8.64 -3.54
N LEU A 291 16.49 -7.90 -4.43
CA LEU A 291 16.68 -8.01 -5.88
C LEU A 291 18.10 -7.65 -6.33
N LEU A 292 18.68 -6.57 -5.81
CA LEU A 292 20.01 -6.11 -6.20
C LEU A 292 21.11 -7.07 -5.75
N CYS A 293 21.00 -7.63 -4.53
CA CYS A 293 21.89 -8.68 -4.05
C CYS A 293 21.84 -9.93 -4.96
N ASP A 294 20.67 -10.28 -5.48
CA ASP A 294 20.51 -11.42 -6.38
C ASP A 294 21.08 -11.15 -7.78
N VAL A 295 20.84 -9.97 -8.36
CA VAL A 295 21.42 -9.59 -9.66
C VAL A 295 22.95 -9.63 -9.63
N ARG A 296 23.56 -9.21 -8.52
CA ARG A 296 25.02 -9.32 -8.34
C ARG A 296 25.48 -10.77 -8.35
N ARG A 297 24.76 -11.68 -7.68
CA ARG A 297 25.07 -13.13 -7.69
C ARG A 297 24.90 -13.77 -9.07
N LEU A 298 23.94 -13.30 -9.88
CA LEU A 298 23.76 -13.75 -11.26
C LEU A 298 24.96 -13.39 -12.15
N ARG A 299 25.54 -12.19 -12.00
CA ARG A 299 26.74 -11.80 -12.77
C ARG A 299 27.95 -12.68 -12.48
N PHE A 300 28.13 -13.13 -11.24
CA PHE A 300 29.22 -14.04 -10.86
C PHE A 300 29.02 -15.49 -11.35
N ARG A 301 27.84 -15.84 -11.88
CA ARG A 301 27.56 -17.15 -12.50
C ARG A 301 27.60 -17.12 -14.04
N SER A 302 27.78 -15.96 -14.65
CA SER A 302 28.14 -15.90 -16.07
C SER A 302 29.60 -16.35 -16.17
N PRO A 303 29.92 -17.52 -16.76
CA PRO A 303 31.28 -17.76 -17.18
C PRO A 303 31.60 -16.67 -18.20
N VAL A 304 32.51 -15.77 -17.86
CA VAL A 304 33.32 -15.17 -18.90
C VAL A 304 34.05 -16.35 -19.50
N ILE A 305 33.50 -16.94 -20.56
CA ILE A 305 34.25 -17.81 -21.44
C ILE A 305 35.23 -16.85 -22.11
N GLU A 306 36.38 -16.65 -21.47
CA GLU A 306 37.58 -16.23 -22.20
C GLU A 306 37.75 -17.29 -23.28
N ILE A 307 37.41 -16.95 -24.52
CA ILE A 307 37.75 -17.79 -25.66
C ILE A 307 39.27 -17.83 -25.64
N PRO A 308 39.93 -18.98 -25.37
CA PRO A 308 41.37 -19.04 -25.47
C PRO A 308 41.71 -18.78 -26.94
N HIS A 309 42.28 -17.61 -27.21
CA HIS A 309 42.94 -17.38 -28.48
C HIS A 309 44.13 -18.31 -28.52
N HIS A 310 43.98 -19.47 -29.18
CA HIS A 310 45.12 -20.28 -29.57
C HIS A 310 45.96 -19.43 -30.51
N THR A 311 47.06 -18.88 -29.99
CA THR A 311 48.15 -18.37 -30.80
C THR A 311 48.68 -19.53 -31.62
N LEU A 312 48.34 -19.56 -32.91
CA LEU A 312 48.94 -20.47 -33.88
C LEU A 312 50.45 -20.21 -33.88
N SER A 313 51.24 -21.20 -33.45
CA SER A 313 52.69 -21.13 -33.55
C SER A 313 53.10 -21.07 -35.03
N PRO A 314 54.12 -20.26 -35.39
CA PRO A 314 54.56 -20.14 -36.77
C PRO A 314 55.16 -21.47 -37.25
N VAL A 315 54.70 -21.92 -38.43
CA VAL A 315 55.28 -23.06 -39.13
C VAL A 315 56.73 -22.71 -39.49
N GLN A 316 57.68 -23.45 -38.93
CA GLN A 316 59.08 -23.37 -39.34
C GLN A 316 59.24 -24.04 -40.72
N PRO A 317 59.82 -23.36 -41.72
CA PRO A 317 60.15 -24.00 -42.98
C PRO A 317 61.29 -24.99 -42.77
N LYS A 318 61.11 -26.22 -43.27
CA LYS A 318 62.19 -27.21 -43.39
C LYS A 318 63.16 -26.72 -44.46
N ASN A 319 64.41 -26.49 -44.07
CA ASN A 319 65.50 -26.30 -45.01
C ASN A 319 65.78 -27.63 -45.74
N SER A 320 65.74 -27.57 -47.07
CA SER A 320 66.33 -28.52 -48.00
C SER A 320 67.07 -27.73 -49.07
#